data_AF-A0A817REP8-F1
#
_entry.id   AF-A0A817REP8-F1
#
_cell.length_a   1.000
_cell.length_b   1.000
_cell.length_c   1.000
_cell.angle_alpha   90.00
_cell.angle_beta   90.00
_cell.angle_gamma   90.00
#
_symmetry.space_group_name_H-M   'P 1'
#
loop_
_entity.id
_entity.type
_entity.pdbx_description
1 polymer ?
#
loop_
_entity_poly.entity_id
_entity_poly.type
_entity_poly.pdbx_seq_one_letter_code
_entity_poly.pdbx_strand_id
1 'polypeptide(L)'
;MFLFTSLIVIFGLIGADDPLRPQYHLMPVKNWLNDPNGPVYYNGYYHMFFQYNPNAAIWGDMHWGHSYSKDMIHWIHLPIALAPDQSYDINGIFTGSTTIVNGTPIIIYTGITNENRQVQCQAKPANISDPTLTNWTKSTLNPLITYPNGRDPSTAFQDIENNYYLIYGYGTEELGGQAVLFTSKNFLNWTYLHPIHSNQYDKFWECPDIFNITNRIVLKASLLGHDFWTIGDIDPYKLIFTPFNHDLGEFIQLIDHGKFYASKTFYDPINDQQIIMGWTSEDDNLGPQRGWQGFHTLPRTIFLSDDGLELRLRPIETLKTLRDSQSHRNFNDIILPSELPFELIPDINGNQIEIQINWQFPMKQNLDFGLIVLSTPDGIQRTSIGIASRDNTTVMTNWDLPGWDYFSVPNILQSSDCQIACNKDKKCQAWTFVKDRQINNNCFLKSGVPLLASNSACISGVKQKENNEQIIWVYINRALSQKNPEAAHEPLHAPLWLETTSINNQWFLELDIFIDHSVIEIFEPQGGRFALTGRVYPEEENANNLAVYVNNAPNNDENIIINTIDIWKLNSI
;
A
#
# COMPACT_ATOMS: atom_id res chain seq x y z
N MET A 1 24.71 44.92 3.36
CA MET A 1 23.74 44.84 2.26
C MET A 1 24.35 43.96 1.18
N PHE A 2 24.27 42.64 1.36
CA PHE A 2 24.70 41.66 0.37
C PHE A 2 23.44 40.94 -0.09
N LEU A 3 22.99 41.28 -1.30
CA LEU A 3 21.91 40.59 -1.99
C LEU A 3 22.47 39.25 -2.48
N PHE A 4 22.05 38.15 -1.86
CA PHE A 4 22.09 36.84 -2.49
C PHE A 4 20.97 36.80 -3.52
N THR A 5 21.30 37.00 -4.80
CA THR A 5 20.44 36.61 -5.91
C THR A 5 20.50 35.10 -6.02
N SER A 6 19.45 34.42 -5.56
CA SER A 6 19.22 33.01 -5.84
C SER A 6 19.13 32.82 -7.36
N LEU A 7 20.14 32.18 -7.95
CA LEU A 7 20.04 31.67 -9.32
C LEU A 7 19.03 30.51 -9.27
N ILE A 8 17.79 30.78 -9.69
CA ILE A 8 16.87 29.71 -10.08
C ILE A 8 17.45 29.14 -11.37
N VAL A 9 18.15 28.02 -11.26
CA VAL A 9 18.55 27.25 -12.44
C VAL A 9 17.29 26.51 -12.92
N ILE A 10 16.61 27.09 -13.92
CA ILE A 10 15.59 26.40 -14.69
C ILE A 10 16.33 25.40 -15.60
N PHE A 11 16.68 24.23 -15.07
CA PHE A 11 16.84 23.08 -15.93
C PHE A 11 15.43 22.67 -16.36
N GLY A 12 15.17 22.68 -17.67
CA GLY A 12 14.00 21.98 -18.20
C GLY A 12 14.07 20.54 -17.73
N LEU A 13 13.21 20.18 -16.77
CA LEU A 13 13.14 18.86 -16.20
C LEU A 13 12.52 17.94 -17.25
N ILE A 14 13.33 17.08 -17.86
CA ILE A 14 12.81 15.96 -18.66
C ILE A 14 11.83 15.19 -17.76
N GLY A 15 10.57 15.12 -18.16
CA GLY A 15 9.49 14.43 -17.43
C GLY A 15 8.57 15.32 -16.59
N ALA A 16 8.84 16.63 -16.42
CA ALA A 16 7.92 17.51 -15.69
C ALA A 16 6.59 17.75 -16.43
N ASP A 17 6.62 17.71 -17.77
CA ASP A 17 5.43 17.87 -18.63
C ASP A 17 4.77 16.52 -18.99
N ASP A 18 5.18 15.41 -18.35
CA ASP A 18 4.56 14.10 -18.59
C ASP A 18 3.13 14.08 -18.03
N PRO A 19 2.09 13.89 -18.86
CA PRO A 19 0.69 13.94 -18.41
C PRO A 19 0.34 12.82 -17.41
N LEU A 20 1.17 11.78 -17.31
CA LEU A 20 0.99 10.68 -16.35
C LEU A 20 1.62 10.98 -14.99
N ARG A 21 2.41 12.04 -14.86
CA ARG A 21 3.13 12.35 -13.63
C ARG A 21 2.16 12.83 -12.53
N PRO A 22 2.06 12.11 -11.40
CA PRO A 22 1.34 12.60 -10.21
C PRO A 22 1.83 13.99 -9.77
N GLN A 23 0.91 14.81 -9.26
CA GLN A 23 1.13 16.22 -8.95
C GLN A 23 0.99 16.55 -7.46
N TYR A 24 0.49 15.63 -6.64
CA TYR A 24 0.42 15.80 -5.19
C TYR A 24 0.95 14.59 -4.38
N HIS A 25 1.43 13.54 -5.06
CA HIS A 25 2.19 12.46 -4.43
C HIS A 25 3.67 12.80 -4.31
N LEU A 26 4.34 12.28 -3.27
CA LEU A 26 5.79 12.43 -3.15
C LEU A 26 6.48 11.57 -4.22
N MET A 27 7.26 12.24 -5.06
CA MET A 27 7.94 11.66 -6.21
C MET A 27 9.40 12.11 -6.28
N PRO A 28 10.27 11.40 -7.02
CA PRO A 28 11.57 11.96 -7.32
C PRO A 28 11.41 13.11 -8.32
N VAL A 29 12.24 14.15 -8.19
CA VAL A 29 12.31 15.26 -9.18
C VAL A 29 12.50 14.73 -10.61
N LYS A 30 13.30 13.66 -10.73
CA LYS A 30 13.56 12.87 -11.94
C LYS A 30 14.14 11.53 -11.51
N ASN A 31 14.20 10.56 -12.42
CA ASN A 31 14.77 9.23 -12.24
C ASN A 31 13.94 8.30 -11.34
N TRP A 32 14.58 7.27 -10.78
CA TRP A 32 13.95 6.20 -10.04
C TRP A 32 13.84 6.49 -8.55
N LEU A 33 12.67 6.22 -7.98
CA LEU A 33 12.39 6.18 -6.55
C LEU A 33 11.73 4.84 -6.20
N ASN A 34 12.14 4.24 -5.07
CA ASN A 34 11.43 3.13 -4.45
C ASN A 34 11.21 3.35 -2.94
N ASP A 35 11.68 2.44 -2.10
CA ASP A 35 11.33 2.30 -0.70
C ASP A 35 11.37 3.64 0.07
N PRO A 36 10.32 3.98 0.84
CA PRO A 36 10.42 5.02 1.86
C PRO A 36 11.47 4.62 2.90
N ASN A 37 12.37 5.54 3.21
CA ASN A 37 13.50 5.30 4.11
C ASN A 37 13.48 6.29 5.26
N GLY A 38 13.69 5.77 6.48
CA GLY A 38 13.82 6.55 7.71
C GLY A 38 12.90 7.75 7.91
N PRO A 39 11.57 7.66 7.64
CA PRO A 39 10.67 8.75 7.92
C PRO A 39 10.71 9.12 9.41
N VAL A 40 10.77 10.42 9.71
CA VAL A 40 10.92 10.91 11.09
C VAL A 40 10.42 12.34 11.23
N TYR A 41 9.80 12.67 12.35
CA TYR A 41 9.59 14.05 12.76
C TYR A 41 10.77 14.55 13.60
N TYR A 42 11.38 15.65 13.19
CA TYR A 42 12.50 16.25 13.91
C TYR A 42 12.48 17.78 13.81
N ASN A 43 12.60 18.44 14.98
CA ASN A 43 12.78 19.90 15.11
C ASN A 43 11.84 20.76 14.24
N GLY A 44 10.55 20.43 14.18
CA GLY A 44 9.55 21.21 13.44
C GLY A 44 9.20 20.64 12.06
N TYR A 45 9.89 19.60 11.59
CA TYR A 45 9.76 19.11 10.22
C TYR A 45 9.59 17.59 10.17
N TYR A 46 8.76 17.14 9.25
CA TYR A 46 8.73 15.76 8.78
C TYR A 46 9.83 15.56 7.75
N HIS A 47 10.67 14.56 7.91
CA HIS A 47 11.67 14.16 6.93
C HIS A 47 11.26 12.82 6.33
N MET A 48 11.37 12.73 5.00
CA MET A 48 11.26 11.48 4.26
C MET A 48 12.55 11.28 3.47
N PHE A 49 13.19 10.14 3.66
CA PHE A 49 14.23 9.66 2.77
C PHE A 49 13.64 8.58 1.86
N PHE A 50 14.35 8.25 0.80
CA PHE A 50 13.92 7.19 -0.11
C PHE A 50 15.08 6.63 -0.91
N GLN A 51 14.99 5.36 -1.30
CA GLN A 51 15.91 4.81 -2.27
C GLN A 51 15.78 5.57 -3.60
N TYR A 52 16.92 6.02 -4.12
CA TYR A 52 16.99 6.93 -5.25
C TYR A 52 18.13 6.56 -6.20
N ASN A 53 17.86 6.52 -7.51
CA ASN A 53 18.92 6.49 -8.53
C ASN A 53 19.13 7.92 -9.07
N PRO A 54 20.26 8.59 -8.81
CA PRO A 54 20.51 9.94 -9.30
C PRO A 54 20.81 10.01 -10.80
N ASN A 55 21.04 8.87 -11.45
CA ASN A 55 21.57 8.78 -12.80
C ASN A 55 20.60 8.21 -13.84
N ALA A 56 19.57 7.46 -13.43
CA ALA A 56 18.61 6.88 -14.38
C ALA A 56 17.24 6.54 -13.77
N ALA A 57 16.20 6.55 -14.60
CA ALA A 57 14.84 6.10 -14.25
C ALA A 57 14.70 4.56 -14.26
N ILE A 58 15.69 3.85 -13.72
CA ILE A 58 15.70 2.40 -13.51
C ILE A 58 16.39 2.08 -12.18
N TRP A 59 16.11 0.91 -11.63
CA TRP A 59 16.82 0.45 -10.43
C TRP A 59 18.32 0.25 -10.71
N GLY A 60 19.17 0.75 -9.81
CA GLY A 60 20.64 0.68 -9.85
C GLY A 60 21.29 1.92 -9.23
N ASP A 61 22.54 1.80 -8.77
CA ASP A 61 23.28 2.93 -8.15
C ASP A 61 22.50 3.62 -7.01
N MET A 62 22.05 2.83 -6.03
CA MET A 62 21.14 3.30 -4.98
C MET A 62 21.80 4.25 -3.99
N HIS A 63 21.16 5.40 -3.83
CA HIS A 63 21.42 6.46 -2.86
C HIS A 63 20.18 6.66 -1.97
N TRP A 64 20.31 7.46 -0.91
CA TRP A 64 19.14 8.00 -0.21
C TRP A 64 18.85 9.43 -0.66
N GLY A 65 17.78 9.60 -1.44
CA GLY A 65 17.17 10.91 -1.65
C GLY A 65 16.57 11.44 -0.35
N HIS A 66 16.35 12.75 -0.28
CA HIS A 66 15.87 13.41 0.94
C HIS A 66 14.86 14.49 0.61
N SER A 67 13.76 14.52 1.35
CA SER A 67 12.79 15.59 1.33
C SER A 67 12.31 15.89 2.73
N TYR A 68 11.88 17.12 2.95
CA TYR A 68 11.28 17.52 4.22
C TYR A 68 10.00 18.32 3.97
N SER A 69 9.10 18.29 4.94
CA SER A 69 7.79 18.91 4.88
C SER A 69 7.36 19.40 6.27
N LYS A 70 6.43 20.35 6.32
CA LYS A 70 5.75 20.76 7.55
C LYS A 70 4.41 20.07 7.76
N ASP A 71 3.88 19.44 6.73
CA ASP A 71 2.51 18.96 6.68
C ASP A 71 2.36 17.56 6.06
N MET A 72 3.48 16.93 5.68
CA MET A 72 3.60 15.66 4.95
C MET A 72 3.05 15.69 3.52
N ILE A 73 2.67 16.86 3.02
CA ILE A 73 2.06 17.06 1.70
C ILE A 73 2.98 17.89 0.82
N HIS A 74 3.34 19.10 1.25
CA HIS A 74 4.22 19.98 0.49
C HIS A 74 5.67 19.65 0.83
N TRP A 75 6.32 18.89 -0.05
CA TRP A 75 7.69 18.42 0.13
C TRP A 75 8.68 19.32 -0.58
N ILE A 76 9.74 19.70 0.13
CA ILE A 76 10.90 20.35 -0.48
C ILE A 76 11.99 19.31 -0.62
N HIS A 77 12.41 19.06 -1.85
CA HIS A 77 13.54 18.18 -2.15
C HIS A 77 14.87 18.81 -1.70
N LEU A 78 15.67 18.01 -1.01
CA LEU A 78 17.00 18.36 -0.52
C LEU A 78 18.07 17.59 -1.30
N PRO A 79 19.35 17.99 -1.19
CA PRO A 79 20.46 17.17 -1.66
C PRO A 79 20.40 15.73 -1.15
N ILE A 80 21.04 14.81 -1.88
CA ILE A 80 21.18 13.41 -1.49
C ILE A 80 21.77 13.32 -0.07
N ALA A 81 21.10 12.59 0.82
CA ALA A 81 21.52 12.46 2.21
C ALA A 81 22.65 11.44 2.39
N LEU A 82 22.57 10.29 1.71
CA LEU A 82 23.57 9.23 1.76
C LEU A 82 23.90 8.74 0.34
N ALA A 83 25.19 8.66 0.01
CA ALA A 83 25.72 8.18 -1.26
C ALA A 83 26.76 7.07 -1.04
N PRO A 84 26.89 6.05 -1.91
CA PRO A 84 27.98 5.08 -1.86
C PRO A 84 29.34 5.77 -1.85
N ASP A 85 30.12 5.60 -0.79
CA ASP A 85 31.45 6.25 -0.68
C ASP A 85 32.46 5.51 0.20
N GLN A 86 32.07 4.41 0.85
CA GLN A 86 32.96 3.57 1.66
C GLN A 86 32.90 2.11 1.18
N SER A 87 33.92 1.32 1.51
CA SER A 87 33.98 -0.11 1.12
C SER A 87 32.77 -0.94 1.58
N TYR A 88 32.13 -0.56 2.69
CA TYR A 88 30.97 -1.26 3.23
C TYR A 88 29.64 -0.93 2.54
N ASP A 89 29.60 0.10 1.70
CA ASP A 89 28.41 0.51 0.94
C ASP A 89 28.67 0.90 -0.52
N ILE A 90 29.85 0.56 -1.03
CA ILE A 90 30.35 0.98 -2.34
C ILE A 90 29.46 0.50 -3.50
N ASN A 91 28.77 -0.63 -3.35
CA ASN A 91 27.90 -1.18 -4.39
C ASN A 91 26.43 -0.73 -4.23
N GLY A 92 26.11 0.07 -3.22
CA GLY A 92 24.77 0.61 -3.01
C GLY A 92 24.43 0.87 -1.54
N ILE A 93 23.54 1.83 -1.33
CA ILE A 93 22.93 2.15 -0.03
C ILE A 93 21.45 1.78 -0.10
N PHE A 94 21.09 0.71 0.59
CA PHE A 94 19.74 0.15 0.64
C PHE A 94 18.95 0.67 1.85
N THR A 95 17.73 0.17 2.00
CA THR A 95 16.70 0.64 2.92
C THR A 95 17.14 0.56 4.38
N GLY A 96 16.52 1.41 5.19
CA GLY A 96 16.79 1.56 6.61
C GLY A 96 15.80 2.50 7.27
N SER A 97 16.03 2.76 8.55
CA SER A 97 15.13 3.55 9.37
C SER A 97 15.89 4.55 10.26
N THR A 98 15.16 5.55 10.76
CA THR A 98 15.70 6.58 11.64
C THR A 98 15.17 6.38 13.05
N THR A 99 16.04 6.41 14.05
CA THR A 99 15.66 6.35 15.47
C THR A 99 16.13 7.60 16.19
N ILE A 100 15.27 8.22 17.00
CA ILE A 100 15.69 9.32 17.89
C ILE A 100 16.41 8.74 19.11
N VAL A 101 17.73 8.89 19.18
CA VAL A 101 18.58 8.41 20.26
C VAL A 101 19.10 9.60 21.05
N ASN A 102 18.67 9.76 22.30
CA ASN A 102 19.03 10.89 23.16
C ASN A 102 18.84 12.26 22.47
N GLY A 103 17.71 12.42 21.77
CA GLY A 103 17.38 13.63 21.02
C GLY A 103 18.09 13.79 19.67
N THR A 104 18.91 12.83 19.25
CA THR A 104 19.59 12.84 17.94
C THR A 104 18.92 11.86 16.98
N PRO A 105 18.51 12.26 15.77
CA PRO A 105 18.04 11.31 14.76
C PRO A 105 19.24 10.52 14.22
N ILE A 106 19.28 9.22 14.44
CA ILE A 106 20.34 8.33 13.95
C ILE A 106 19.72 7.39 12.91
N ILE A 107 20.33 7.32 11.73
CA ILE A 107 19.96 6.36 10.68
C ILE A 107 20.75 5.08 10.89
N ILE A 108 20.06 3.93 10.82
CA ILE A 108 20.68 2.64 10.51
C ILE A 108 20.15 2.22 9.14
N TYR A 109 21.05 1.85 8.22
CA TYR A 109 20.74 1.47 6.85
C TYR A 109 21.54 0.25 6.42
N THR A 110 21.10 -0.41 5.35
CA THR A 110 21.87 -1.51 4.75
C THR A 110 22.86 -0.99 3.70
N GLY A 111 24.16 -1.21 3.91
CA GLY A 111 25.20 -1.02 2.90
C GLY A 111 25.47 -2.30 2.11
N ILE A 112 25.82 -2.16 0.83
CA ILE A 112 26.26 -3.26 -0.02
C ILE A 112 27.78 -3.17 -0.22
N THR A 113 28.51 -4.16 0.32
CA THR A 113 29.97 -4.20 0.20
C THR A 113 30.41 -4.55 -1.22
N ASN A 114 31.71 -4.40 -1.49
CA ASN A 114 32.36 -4.86 -2.72
C ASN A 114 32.18 -6.37 -3.00
N GLU A 115 31.99 -7.22 -1.98
CA GLU A 115 31.64 -8.64 -2.13
C GLU A 115 30.12 -8.89 -2.23
N ASN A 116 29.32 -7.84 -2.42
CA ASN A 116 27.85 -7.90 -2.45
C ASN A 116 27.23 -8.47 -1.16
N ARG A 117 27.88 -8.20 -0.03
CA ARG A 117 27.34 -8.51 1.30
C ARG A 117 26.41 -7.39 1.75
N GLN A 118 25.27 -7.75 2.34
CA GLN A 118 24.35 -6.84 3.00
C GLN A 118 24.80 -6.68 4.45
N VAL A 119 25.17 -5.46 4.84
CA VAL A 119 25.69 -5.13 6.18
C VAL A 119 24.99 -3.89 6.73
N GLN A 120 24.81 -3.79 8.05
CA GLN A 120 24.10 -2.65 8.65
C GLN A 120 25.08 -1.57 9.10
N CYS A 121 24.84 -0.35 8.63
CA CYS A 121 25.68 0.82 8.80
C CYS A 121 24.91 1.93 9.49
N GLN A 122 25.62 2.81 10.19
CA GLN A 122 25.04 3.96 10.90
C GLN A 122 25.49 5.28 10.28
N ALA A 123 24.57 6.24 10.22
CA ALA A 123 24.86 7.64 9.93
C ALA A 123 24.15 8.55 10.95
N LYS A 124 24.75 9.70 11.24
CA LYS A 124 24.18 10.75 12.09
C LYS A 124 24.26 12.12 11.40
N PRO A 125 23.41 13.09 11.74
CA PRO A 125 23.52 14.44 11.21
C PRO A 125 24.89 15.03 11.52
N ALA A 126 25.49 15.70 10.54
CA ALA A 126 26.74 16.44 10.74
C ALA A 126 26.51 17.68 11.64
N ASN A 127 25.28 18.23 11.62
CA ASN A 127 24.86 19.33 12.48
C ASN A 127 23.42 19.07 12.98
N ILE A 128 23.28 18.80 14.27
CA ILE A 128 21.99 18.53 14.92
C ILE A 128 21.08 19.76 15.03
N SER A 129 21.66 20.97 14.95
CA SER A 129 20.92 22.24 14.97
C SER A 129 20.41 22.65 13.59
N ASP A 130 20.80 21.95 12.53
CA ASP A 130 20.26 22.15 11.19
C ASP A 130 18.89 21.48 11.09
N PRO A 131 17.78 22.24 10.98
CA PRO A 131 16.45 21.66 10.90
C PRO A 131 16.21 20.90 9.59
N THR A 132 17.00 21.13 8.53
CA THR A 132 16.83 20.41 7.26
C THR A 132 17.58 19.08 7.23
N LEU A 133 18.46 18.81 8.20
CA LEU A 133 19.28 17.59 8.29
C LEU A 133 19.99 17.24 6.97
N THR A 134 20.54 18.25 6.28
CA THR A 134 21.01 18.05 4.90
C THR A 134 22.32 17.27 4.80
N ASN A 135 23.16 17.32 5.83
CA ASN A 135 24.46 16.65 5.84
C ASN A 135 24.51 15.55 6.89
N TRP A 136 25.00 14.37 6.48
CA TRP A 136 25.15 13.20 7.33
C TRP A 136 26.61 12.75 7.39
N THR A 137 27.03 12.24 8.54
CA THR A 137 28.35 11.64 8.76
C THR A 137 28.16 10.17 9.10
N LYS A 138 28.76 9.30 8.29
CA LYS A 138 28.78 7.86 8.53
C LYS A 138 29.72 7.52 9.69
N SER A 139 29.35 6.53 10.51
CA SER A 139 30.18 6.09 11.63
C SER A 139 31.51 5.49 11.15
N THR A 140 32.61 5.83 11.80
CA THR A 140 33.93 5.22 11.54
C THR A 140 33.99 3.76 11.98
N LEU A 141 32.99 3.26 12.70
CA LEU A 141 32.86 1.86 13.13
C LEU A 141 32.06 1.01 12.13
N ASN A 142 31.56 1.58 11.04
CA ASN A 142 30.79 0.84 10.06
C ASN A 142 31.63 -0.25 9.37
N PRO A 143 31.01 -1.39 9.00
CA PRO A 143 29.63 -1.77 9.33
C PRO A 143 29.48 -2.22 10.80
N LEU A 144 28.35 -1.88 11.41
CA LEU A 144 28.06 -2.25 12.82
C LEU A 144 27.57 -3.69 12.95
N ILE A 145 26.90 -4.22 11.93
CA ILE A 145 26.37 -5.59 11.90
C ILE A 145 26.70 -6.23 10.55
N THR A 146 27.33 -7.40 10.56
CA THR A 146 27.73 -8.13 9.35
C THR A 146 27.08 -9.50 9.20
N TYR A 147 26.35 -9.96 10.23
CA TYR A 147 25.67 -11.26 10.27
C TYR A 147 24.32 -11.17 11.03
N PRO A 148 23.26 -11.84 10.54
CA PRO A 148 23.19 -12.55 9.25
C PRO A 148 23.12 -11.62 8.04
N ASN A 149 23.27 -12.18 6.83
CA ASN A 149 23.24 -11.45 5.55
C ASN A 149 21.81 -11.01 5.19
N GLY A 150 21.29 -10.02 5.91
CA GLY A 150 19.94 -9.49 5.71
C GLY A 150 19.96 -7.98 5.54
N ARG A 151 18.78 -7.37 5.45
CA ARG A 151 18.62 -5.96 5.09
C ARG A 151 17.42 -5.30 5.76
N ASP A 152 17.34 -4.00 5.58
CA ASP A 152 16.20 -3.15 5.92
C ASP A 152 15.94 -3.03 7.44
N PRO A 153 16.92 -2.51 8.20
CA PRO A 153 16.77 -2.28 9.64
C PRO A 153 15.57 -1.39 9.96
N SER A 154 14.75 -1.81 10.93
CA SER A 154 13.59 -1.08 11.43
C SER A 154 13.99 0.14 12.25
N THR A 155 13.03 0.96 12.65
CA THR A 155 13.23 1.86 13.80
C THR A 155 13.48 1.00 15.03
N ALA A 156 14.49 1.37 15.83
CA ALA A 156 14.80 0.63 17.05
C ALA A 156 13.83 1.01 18.18
N PHE A 157 13.52 0.04 19.03
CA PHE A 157 12.68 0.21 20.22
C PHE A 157 13.50 -0.07 21.50
N GLN A 158 12.96 0.29 22.65
CA GLN A 158 13.64 0.11 23.94
C GLN A 158 12.79 -0.71 24.93
N ASP A 159 13.47 -1.46 25.80
CA ASP A 159 12.86 -2.01 27.00
C ASP A 159 12.83 -0.99 28.15
N ILE A 160 12.28 -1.42 29.29
CA ILE A 160 12.22 -0.63 30.52
C ILE A 160 13.59 -0.33 31.15
N GLU A 161 14.64 -1.06 30.75
CA GLU A 161 16.02 -0.86 31.20
C GLU A 161 16.83 0.04 30.24
N ASN A 162 16.18 0.56 29.19
CA ASN A 162 16.77 1.36 28.11
C ASN A 162 17.74 0.60 27.20
N ASN A 163 17.69 -0.74 27.17
CA ASN A 163 18.38 -1.50 26.12
C ASN A 163 17.65 -1.28 24.79
N TYR A 164 18.41 -1.00 23.74
CA TYR A 164 17.88 -0.87 22.37
C TYR A 164 17.73 -2.24 21.74
N TYR A 165 16.66 -2.39 20.96
CA TYR A 165 16.37 -3.53 20.12
C TYR A 165 16.13 -3.09 18.69
N LEU A 166 16.63 -3.86 17.74
CA LEU A 166 16.52 -3.60 16.32
C LEU A 166 16.17 -4.90 15.61
N ILE A 167 15.27 -4.83 14.63
CA ILE A 167 15.01 -5.94 13.73
C ILE A 167 15.42 -5.59 12.30
N TYR A 168 15.79 -6.60 11.51
CA TYR A 168 15.90 -6.46 10.06
C TYR A 168 15.52 -7.77 9.37
N GLY A 169 15.28 -7.70 8.07
CA GLY A 169 14.78 -8.78 7.25
C GLY A 169 15.87 -9.78 6.89
N TYR A 170 15.59 -11.07 7.06
CA TYR A 170 16.46 -12.18 6.67
C TYR A 170 15.63 -13.37 6.18
N GLY A 171 16.29 -14.37 5.59
CA GLY A 171 15.68 -15.65 5.28
C GLY A 171 16.47 -16.43 4.24
N THR A 172 16.13 -17.72 4.13
CA THR A 172 16.60 -18.61 3.06
C THR A 172 15.47 -19.57 2.67
N GLU A 173 15.62 -20.29 1.56
CA GLU A 173 14.67 -21.36 1.18
C GLU A 173 14.50 -22.44 2.27
N GLU A 174 15.52 -22.68 3.11
CA GLU A 174 15.47 -23.66 4.19
C GLU A 174 14.82 -23.09 5.47
N LEU A 175 15.13 -21.83 5.80
CA LEU A 175 14.72 -21.22 7.06
C LEU A 175 13.36 -20.52 6.98
N GLY A 176 12.90 -20.20 5.77
CA GLY A 176 11.83 -19.24 5.55
C GLY A 176 12.25 -17.81 5.86
N GLY A 177 11.33 -16.87 5.65
CA GLY A 177 11.50 -15.46 5.94
C GLY A 177 11.40 -15.16 7.43
N GLN A 178 12.21 -14.21 7.89
CA GLN A 178 12.41 -13.92 9.31
C GLN A 178 12.67 -12.44 9.56
N ALA A 179 12.21 -11.94 10.70
CA ALA A 179 12.70 -10.71 11.30
C ALA A 179 13.74 -11.06 12.38
N VAL A 180 15.02 -10.78 12.13
CA VAL A 180 16.12 -11.10 13.05
C VAL A 180 16.31 -10.01 14.10
N LEU A 181 16.44 -10.39 15.37
CA LEU A 181 16.51 -9.48 16.51
C LEU A 181 17.95 -9.25 17.00
N PHE A 182 18.24 -8.00 17.30
CA PHE A 182 19.50 -7.55 17.87
C PHE A 182 19.25 -6.71 19.11
N THR A 183 20.23 -6.66 20.00
CA THR A 183 20.24 -5.76 21.16
C THR A 183 21.51 -4.92 21.25
N SER A 184 21.40 -3.71 21.79
CA SER A 184 22.52 -2.82 22.08
C SER A 184 22.25 -1.95 23.31
N LYS A 185 23.30 -1.67 24.10
CA LYS A 185 23.21 -0.71 25.22
C LYS A 185 23.59 0.72 24.83
N ASN A 186 24.27 0.90 23.71
CA ASN A 186 24.88 2.18 23.33
C ASN A 186 24.61 2.57 21.87
N PHE A 187 23.75 1.82 21.18
CA PHE A 187 23.39 2.02 19.78
C PHE A 187 24.54 1.84 18.77
N LEU A 188 25.70 1.35 19.22
CA LEU A 188 26.91 1.16 18.40
C LEU A 188 27.31 -0.31 18.33
N ASN A 189 27.35 -0.99 19.48
CA ASN A 189 27.71 -2.39 19.58
C ASN A 189 26.42 -3.22 19.61
N TRP A 190 26.16 -3.97 18.54
CA TRP A 190 24.96 -4.77 18.39
C TRP A 190 25.28 -6.26 18.55
N THR A 191 24.45 -6.96 19.34
CA THR A 191 24.55 -8.41 19.55
C THR A 191 23.34 -9.07 18.92
N TYR A 192 23.57 -10.02 18.01
CA TYR A 192 22.52 -10.87 17.46
C TYR A 192 21.95 -11.77 18.56
N LEU A 193 20.63 -11.90 18.60
CA LEU A 193 19.94 -12.80 19.53
C LEU A 193 19.41 -14.03 18.77
N HIS A 194 18.26 -13.88 18.12
CA HIS A 194 17.54 -14.88 17.35
C HIS A 194 16.47 -14.16 16.51
N PRO A 195 15.71 -14.83 15.63
CA PRO A 195 14.50 -14.22 15.05
C PRO A 195 13.51 -13.80 16.14
N ILE A 196 12.96 -12.59 16.05
CA ILE A 196 11.80 -12.20 16.87
C ILE A 196 10.55 -12.94 16.40
N HIS A 197 10.48 -13.19 15.09
CA HIS A 197 9.41 -13.93 14.43
C HIS A 197 9.89 -14.46 13.07
N SER A 198 9.26 -15.53 12.60
CA SER A 198 9.57 -16.18 11.32
C SER A 198 8.44 -17.09 10.87
N ASN A 199 8.28 -17.26 9.55
CA ASN A 199 7.47 -18.32 8.99
C ASN A 199 8.00 -18.78 7.62
N GLN A 200 7.30 -19.72 6.99
CA GLN A 200 7.72 -20.41 5.76
C GLN A 200 6.90 -19.96 4.54
N TYR A 201 6.16 -18.86 4.64
CA TYR A 201 5.32 -18.39 3.53
C TYR A 201 6.14 -17.75 2.40
N ASP A 202 7.26 -17.12 2.75
CA ASP A 202 8.24 -16.62 1.80
C ASP A 202 9.64 -17.06 2.23
N LYS A 203 10.61 -17.02 1.32
CA LYS A 203 12.02 -17.33 1.60
C LYS A 203 12.76 -16.18 2.27
N PHE A 204 12.26 -14.95 2.18
CA PHE A 204 12.95 -13.76 2.68
C PHE A 204 11.93 -12.67 3.00
N TRP A 205 12.08 -11.99 4.13
CA TRP A 205 11.28 -10.80 4.46
C TRP A 205 12.07 -9.53 4.21
N GLU A 206 11.45 -8.56 3.57
CA GLU A 206 11.97 -7.21 3.36
C GLU A 206 11.28 -6.22 4.28
N CYS A 207 11.92 -5.07 4.51
CA CYS A 207 11.35 -3.91 5.19
C CYS A 207 10.50 -4.24 6.43
N PRO A 208 10.99 -5.04 7.40
CA PRO A 208 10.24 -5.27 8.61
C PRO A 208 10.11 -3.98 9.42
N ASP A 209 8.99 -3.86 10.11
CA ASP A 209 8.70 -2.77 11.02
C ASP A 209 7.98 -3.30 12.26
N ILE A 210 8.23 -2.69 13.40
CA ILE A 210 7.60 -3.06 14.66
C ILE A 210 7.30 -1.83 15.50
N PHE A 211 6.04 -1.66 15.87
CA PHE A 211 5.60 -0.46 16.56
C PHE A 211 4.41 -0.75 17.48
N ASN A 212 4.21 0.16 18.43
CA ASN A 212 3.11 0.10 19.37
C ASN A 212 1.98 1.03 18.93
N ILE A 213 0.75 0.54 19.01
CA ILE A 213 -0.45 1.36 18.84
C ILE A 213 -1.51 0.93 19.86
N THR A 214 -2.01 1.87 20.66
CA THR A 214 -3.07 1.62 21.66
C THR A 214 -2.83 0.38 22.53
N ASN A 215 -1.60 0.19 23.03
CA ASN A 215 -1.16 -0.98 23.82
C ASN A 215 -1.21 -2.33 23.07
N ARG A 216 -1.08 -2.31 21.75
CA ARG A 216 -0.86 -3.49 20.90
C ARG A 216 0.47 -3.34 20.18
N ILE A 217 1.16 -4.46 20.00
CA ILE A 217 2.37 -4.52 19.17
C ILE A 217 1.95 -4.97 17.78
N VAL A 218 2.31 -4.19 16.78
CA VAL A 218 2.16 -4.53 15.37
C VAL A 218 3.52 -4.95 14.83
N LEU A 219 3.58 -6.12 14.21
CA LEU A 219 4.69 -6.52 13.36
C LEU A 219 4.25 -6.40 11.91
N LYS A 220 5.04 -5.73 11.08
CA LYS A 220 4.82 -5.55 9.65
C LYS A 220 6.04 -6.07 8.89
N ALA A 221 5.84 -6.68 7.73
CA ALA A 221 6.92 -7.02 6.81
C ALA A 221 6.44 -7.02 5.36
N SER A 222 7.38 -6.86 4.44
CA SER A 222 7.19 -6.99 3.00
C SER A 222 7.62 -8.39 2.57
N LEU A 223 6.71 -9.17 1.98
CA LEU A 223 6.95 -10.53 1.51
C LEU A 223 5.99 -10.85 0.36
N LEU A 224 6.38 -11.75 -0.55
CA LEU A 224 5.53 -12.22 -1.65
C LEU A 224 4.98 -11.08 -2.54
N GLY A 225 5.74 -9.98 -2.65
CA GLY A 225 5.36 -8.80 -3.42
C GLY A 225 4.30 -7.91 -2.76
N HIS A 226 3.97 -8.12 -1.48
CA HIS A 226 3.01 -7.32 -0.74
C HIS A 226 3.50 -6.98 0.67
N ASP A 227 2.81 -6.03 1.31
CA ASP A 227 3.06 -5.64 2.69
C ASP A 227 1.97 -6.20 3.60
N PHE A 228 2.41 -6.99 4.59
CA PHE A 228 1.55 -7.64 5.56
C PHE A 228 1.78 -7.08 6.95
N TRP A 229 0.73 -7.10 7.77
CA TRP A 229 0.80 -6.77 9.19
C TRP A 229 0.26 -7.92 10.03
N THR A 230 0.60 -7.94 11.31
CA THR A 230 -0.08 -8.76 12.30
C THR A 230 0.01 -8.11 13.68
N ILE A 231 -0.98 -8.38 14.53
CA ILE A 231 -1.07 -7.89 15.90
C ILE A 231 -0.79 -9.06 16.84
N GLY A 232 0.03 -8.80 17.86
CA GLY A 232 0.42 -9.80 18.84
C GLY A 232 1.11 -9.19 20.04
N ASP A 233 1.75 -10.06 20.81
CA ASP A 233 2.56 -9.71 21.98
C ASP A 233 4.00 -10.21 21.84
N ILE A 234 4.93 -9.52 22.49
CA ILE A 234 6.32 -9.98 22.66
C ILE A 234 6.46 -10.59 24.06
N ASP A 235 6.89 -11.86 24.13
CA ASP A 235 7.29 -12.47 25.41
C ASP A 235 8.47 -11.66 26.00
N PRO A 236 8.35 -11.05 27.19
CA PRO A 236 9.34 -10.11 27.72
C PRO A 236 10.68 -10.79 28.11
N TYR A 237 10.71 -12.12 28.23
CA TYR A 237 11.92 -12.87 28.58
C TYR A 237 12.55 -13.52 27.36
N LYS A 238 11.72 -14.10 26.49
CA LYS A 238 12.19 -14.78 25.27
C LYS A 238 12.38 -13.83 24.11
N LEU A 239 11.77 -12.65 24.15
CA LEU A 239 11.76 -11.66 23.06
C LEU A 239 11.28 -12.28 21.73
N ILE A 240 10.22 -13.08 21.82
CA ILE A 240 9.54 -13.69 20.67
C ILE A 240 8.18 -13.04 20.52
N PHE A 241 7.89 -12.57 19.32
CA PHE A 241 6.57 -12.06 18.96
C PHE A 241 5.64 -13.23 18.64
N THR A 242 4.43 -13.23 19.20
CA THR A 242 3.39 -14.23 18.94
C THR A 242 2.13 -13.53 18.41
N PRO A 243 1.74 -13.76 17.15
CA PRO A 243 0.48 -13.26 16.60
C PRO A 243 -0.74 -13.74 17.41
N PHE A 244 -1.79 -12.91 17.51
CA PHE A 244 -3.04 -13.31 18.17
C PHE A 244 -3.94 -14.17 17.28
N ASN A 245 -4.15 -13.74 16.03
CA ASN A 245 -5.13 -14.37 15.12
C ASN A 245 -4.45 -14.96 13.88
N HIS A 246 -3.82 -14.10 13.08
CA HIS A 246 -3.29 -14.42 11.76
C HIS A 246 -1.82 -14.05 11.67
N ASP A 247 -1.06 -14.78 10.88
CA ASP A 247 0.37 -14.56 10.72
C ASP A 247 0.70 -13.72 9.46
N LEU A 248 1.87 -13.07 9.46
CA LEU A 248 2.39 -12.35 8.30
C LEU A 248 2.41 -13.24 7.05
N GLY A 249 1.91 -12.72 5.93
CA GLY A 249 1.79 -13.47 4.68
C GLY A 249 0.38 -14.04 4.46
N GLU A 250 -0.48 -14.07 5.46
CA GLU A 250 -1.89 -14.41 5.23
C GLU A 250 -2.58 -13.21 4.52
N PHE A 251 -3.10 -13.44 3.29
CA PHE A 251 -3.75 -12.46 2.39
C PHE A 251 -5.05 -11.81 2.89
N ILE A 252 -5.21 -11.79 4.20
CA ILE A 252 -6.26 -11.14 4.96
C ILE A 252 -5.69 -10.00 5.83
N GLN A 253 -4.37 -9.87 5.95
CA GLN A 253 -3.68 -8.82 6.69
C GLN A 253 -2.78 -7.96 5.80
N LEU A 254 -3.30 -7.55 4.63
CA LEU A 254 -2.60 -6.62 3.76
C LEU A 254 -2.71 -5.19 4.31
N ILE A 255 -1.65 -4.39 4.11
CA ILE A 255 -1.73 -2.94 4.34
C ILE A 255 -2.55 -2.26 3.22
N ASP A 256 -2.43 -2.77 1.99
CA ASP A 256 -3.14 -2.28 0.81
C ASP A 256 -3.33 -3.46 -0.16
N HIS A 257 -4.51 -3.53 -0.76
CA HIS A 257 -4.88 -4.63 -1.66
C HIS A 257 -4.39 -4.45 -3.10
N GLY A 258 -3.74 -3.33 -3.41
CA GLY A 258 -3.24 -2.98 -4.72
C GLY A 258 -1.71 -2.92 -4.79
N LYS A 259 -1.20 -1.90 -5.49
CA LYS A 259 0.23 -1.68 -5.75
C LYS A 259 0.85 -0.87 -4.62
N PHE A 260 1.37 -1.59 -3.63
CA PHE A 260 1.94 -1.02 -2.41
C PHE A 260 3.00 -1.95 -1.83
N TYR A 261 4.21 -1.45 -1.63
CA TYR A 261 5.33 -2.26 -1.15
C TYR A 261 6.32 -1.45 -0.31
N ALA A 262 7.18 -2.16 0.42
CA ALA A 262 8.30 -1.61 1.19
C ALA A 262 7.91 -0.48 2.15
N SER A 263 6.67 -0.48 2.64
CA SER A 263 6.15 0.59 3.49
C SER A 263 6.88 0.69 4.82
N LYS A 264 6.90 1.90 5.34
CA LYS A 264 7.58 2.21 6.58
C LYS A 264 6.74 3.15 7.40
N THR A 265 6.70 2.89 8.70
CA THR A 265 5.96 3.71 9.63
C THR A 265 6.86 4.68 10.39
N PHE A 266 6.27 5.75 10.90
CA PHE A 266 6.89 6.58 11.92
C PHE A 266 5.81 7.16 12.84
N TYR A 267 6.23 7.52 14.06
CA TYR A 267 5.36 8.21 15.00
C TYR A 267 5.37 9.71 14.71
N ASP A 268 4.18 10.28 14.48
CA ASP A 268 3.93 11.72 14.37
C ASP A 268 3.58 12.29 15.75
N PRO A 269 4.51 12.97 16.44
CA PRO A 269 4.28 13.49 17.77
C PRO A 269 3.39 14.75 17.79
N ILE A 270 3.11 15.36 16.64
CA ILE A 270 2.28 16.58 16.58
C ILE A 270 0.80 16.24 16.68
N ASN A 271 0.40 15.14 16.07
CA ASN A 271 -0.99 14.68 16.06
C ASN A 271 -1.20 13.39 16.86
N ASP A 272 -0.17 12.91 17.56
CA ASP A 272 -0.18 11.68 18.37
C ASP A 272 -0.70 10.46 17.59
N GLN A 273 -0.06 10.17 16.46
CA GLN A 273 -0.52 9.14 15.54
C GLN A 273 0.64 8.37 14.90
N GLN A 274 0.41 7.12 14.53
CA GLN A 274 1.33 6.36 13.69
C GLN A 274 0.99 6.61 12.22
N ILE A 275 1.98 7.01 11.43
CA ILE A 275 1.83 7.26 9.99
C ILE A 275 2.52 6.15 9.21
N ILE A 276 1.95 5.76 8.07
CA ILE A 276 2.54 4.83 7.11
C ILE A 276 2.47 5.39 5.69
N MET A 277 3.55 5.18 4.94
CA MET A 277 3.64 5.43 3.51
C MET A 277 4.29 4.21 2.85
N GLY A 278 3.87 3.87 1.63
CA GLY A 278 4.44 2.78 0.85
C GLY A 278 4.96 3.27 -0.50
N TRP A 279 5.82 2.46 -1.10
CA TRP A 279 6.24 2.65 -2.48
C TRP A 279 5.25 2.00 -3.44
N THR A 280 4.92 2.72 -4.51
CA THR A 280 4.16 2.19 -5.63
C THR A 280 5.04 2.19 -6.88
N SER A 281 5.25 1.01 -7.45
CA SER A 281 5.98 0.84 -8.70
C SER A 281 5.12 1.19 -9.93
N GLU A 282 5.78 1.32 -11.08
CA GLU A 282 5.09 1.32 -12.37
C GLU A 282 4.68 -0.13 -12.73
N ASP A 283 3.76 -0.25 -13.67
CA ASP A 283 3.33 -1.51 -14.31
C ASP A 283 3.86 -1.63 -15.75
N ASP A 284 4.62 -0.63 -16.20
CA ASP A 284 5.34 -0.65 -17.47
C ASP A 284 6.84 -0.43 -17.24
N ASN A 285 7.61 -0.49 -18.35
CA ASN A 285 9.05 -0.24 -18.37
C ASN A 285 9.41 1.04 -19.13
N LEU A 286 8.51 2.04 -19.12
CA LEU A 286 8.65 3.30 -19.85
C LEU A 286 9.34 4.41 -19.03
N GLY A 287 9.81 4.09 -17.83
CA GLY A 287 10.56 5.00 -16.96
C GLY A 287 11.72 5.73 -17.67
N PRO A 288 12.60 5.05 -18.43
CA PRO A 288 13.67 5.71 -19.18
C PRO A 288 13.20 6.77 -20.18
N GLN A 289 12.04 6.57 -20.80
CA GLN A 289 11.44 7.50 -21.76
C GLN A 289 10.76 8.67 -21.05
N ARG A 290 10.07 8.39 -19.94
CA ARG A 290 9.40 9.39 -19.10
C ARG A 290 10.39 10.22 -18.27
N GLY A 291 11.57 9.68 -18.01
CA GLY A 291 12.60 10.31 -17.19
C GLY A 291 12.34 10.19 -15.69
N TRP A 292 11.34 9.43 -15.25
CA TRP A 292 11.02 9.17 -13.85
C TRP A 292 10.35 7.80 -13.67
N GLN A 293 10.43 7.24 -12.46
CA GLN A 293 9.78 5.97 -12.11
C GLN A 293 9.54 5.87 -10.60
N GLY A 294 8.33 5.50 -10.20
CA GLY A 294 7.95 5.27 -8.81
C GLY A 294 7.59 6.52 -8.01
N PHE A 295 6.74 6.34 -7.00
CA PHE A 295 6.29 7.37 -6.07
C PHE A 295 5.93 6.74 -4.72
N HIS A 296 5.73 7.58 -3.70
CA HIS A 296 5.14 7.16 -2.44
C HIS A 296 3.66 7.47 -2.39
N THR A 297 2.87 6.52 -1.87
CA THR A 297 1.44 6.71 -1.61
C THR A 297 1.18 7.90 -0.70
N LEU A 298 -0.08 8.35 -0.69
CA LEU A 298 -0.54 9.31 0.31
C LEU A 298 -0.20 8.84 1.73
N PRO A 299 0.20 9.74 2.65
CA PRO A 299 0.41 9.41 4.05
C PRO A 299 -0.90 8.99 4.71
N ARG A 300 -0.85 7.87 5.44
CA ARG A 300 -2.02 7.26 6.09
C ARG A 300 -1.81 7.18 7.59
N THR A 301 -2.82 7.58 8.36
CA THR A 301 -2.89 7.30 9.79
C THR A 301 -3.26 5.83 9.99
N ILE A 302 -2.52 5.15 10.87
CA ILE A 302 -2.86 3.82 11.36
C ILE A 302 -3.66 3.95 12.66
N PHE A 303 -4.71 3.15 12.79
CA PHE A 303 -5.48 2.95 14.02
C PHE A 303 -5.95 1.49 14.13
N LEU A 304 -6.63 1.14 15.22
CA LEU A 304 -7.16 -0.21 15.41
C LEU A 304 -8.68 -0.22 15.32
N SER A 305 -9.24 -1.38 14.96
CA SER A 305 -10.65 -1.70 15.20
C SER A 305 -11.01 -1.61 16.68
N ASP A 306 -12.31 -1.52 16.98
CA ASP A 306 -12.82 -1.40 18.35
C ASP A 306 -12.40 -2.56 19.27
N ASP A 307 -12.25 -3.77 18.72
CA ASP A 307 -11.76 -4.95 19.46
C ASP A 307 -10.22 -4.99 19.62
N GLY A 308 -9.51 -4.12 18.91
CA GLY A 308 -8.06 -4.03 18.91
C GLY A 308 -7.36 -5.19 18.20
N LEU A 309 -8.04 -5.87 17.28
CA LEU A 309 -7.52 -7.07 16.57
C LEU A 309 -7.32 -6.86 15.06
N GLU A 310 -7.76 -5.73 14.49
CA GLU A 310 -7.55 -5.38 13.10
C GLU A 310 -6.87 -4.02 12.96
N LEU A 311 -5.89 -3.92 12.06
CA LEU A 311 -5.27 -2.67 11.68
C LEU A 311 -6.18 -1.93 10.69
N ARG A 312 -6.37 -0.64 10.92
CA ARG A 312 -7.20 0.26 10.10
C ARG A 312 -6.37 1.41 9.58
N LEU A 313 -6.69 1.87 8.37
CA LEU A 313 -5.97 2.96 7.71
C LEU A 313 -6.94 4.03 7.21
N ARG A 314 -6.54 5.29 7.32
CA ARG A 314 -7.20 6.40 6.62
C ARG A 314 -6.18 7.43 6.17
N PRO A 315 -6.44 8.18 5.09
CA PRO A 315 -5.59 9.31 4.70
C PRO A 315 -5.47 10.33 5.83
N ILE A 316 -4.33 11.01 5.95
CA ILE A 316 -4.18 12.07 6.95
C ILE A 316 -5.13 13.24 6.68
N GLU A 317 -5.63 13.87 7.74
CA GLU A 317 -6.55 15.02 7.64
C GLU A 317 -5.95 16.20 6.84
N THR A 318 -4.63 16.35 6.89
CA THR A 318 -3.90 17.44 6.23
C THR A 318 -4.06 17.44 4.70
N LEU A 319 -4.41 16.31 4.09
CA LEU A 319 -4.69 16.22 2.64
C LEU A 319 -5.81 17.17 2.21
N LYS A 320 -6.77 17.48 3.09
CA LYS A 320 -7.86 18.40 2.79
C LYS A 320 -7.38 19.82 2.48
N THR A 321 -6.15 20.18 2.85
CA THR A 321 -5.53 21.46 2.49
C THR A 321 -5.28 21.59 0.98
N LEU A 322 -5.22 20.48 0.25
CA LEU A 322 -5.08 20.48 -1.21
C LEU A 322 -6.40 20.84 -1.92
N ARG A 323 -7.56 20.69 -1.27
CA ARG A 323 -8.87 20.92 -1.89
C ARG A 323 -8.99 22.37 -2.36
N ASP A 324 -9.23 22.59 -3.65
CA ASP A 324 -9.69 23.88 -4.15
C ASP A 324 -11.16 24.06 -3.76
N SER A 325 -11.40 24.87 -2.73
CA SER A 325 -12.75 25.21 -2.25
C SER A 325 -13.70 25.73 -3.34
N GLN A 326 -13.20 26.40 -4.39
CA GLN A 326 -14.03 26.94 -5.48
C GLN A 326 -14.45 25.87 -6.49
N SER A 327 -13.69 24.78 -6.56
CA SER A 327 -13.98 23.64 -7.42
C SER A 327 -15.01 22.68 -6.84
N HIS A 328 -15.37 22.83 -5.55
CA HIS A 328 -16.27 21.88 -4.88
C HIS A 328 -17.59 21.74 -5.63
N ARG A 329 -17.96 20.49 -5.89
CA ARG A 329 -19.29 20.12 -6.39
C ARG A 329 -19.88 19.09 -5.44
N ASN A 330 -21.16 19.23 -5.17
CA ASN A 330 -21.93 18.34 -4.33
C ASN A 330 -23.21 17.95 -5.06
N PHE A 331 -23.54 16.66 -5.04
CA PHE A 331 -24.79 16.14 -5.55
C PHE A 331 -25.35 15.14 -4.54
N ASN A 332 -26.67 15.07 -4.44
CA ASN A 332 -27.35 14.20 -3.48
C ASN A 332 -28.48 13.44 -4.17
N ASP A 333 -28.84 12.30 -3.59
CA ASP A 333 -29.98 11.46 -3.99
C ASP A 333 -29.98 11.12 -5.50
N ILE A 334 -28.80 10.86 -6.09
CA ILE A 334 -28.71 10.43 -7.49
C ILE A 334 -29.11 8.97 -7.57
N ILE A 335 -30.23 8.69 -8.22
CA ILE A 335 -30.68 7.34 -8.54
C ILE A 335 -30.00 6.92 -9.83
N LEU A 336 -29.22 5.84 -9.79
CA LEU A 336 -28.58 5.33 -10.99
C LEU A 336 -29.62 4.67 -11.92
N PRO A 337 -29.61 4.96 -13.23
CA PRO A 337 -30.58 4.42 -14.17
C PRO A 337 -30.41 2.90 -14.33
N SER A 338 -31.53 2.17 -14.41
CA SER A 338 -31.52 0.71 -14.63
C SER A 338 -31.28 0.30 -16.09
N GLU A 339 -31.44 1.23 -17.03
CA GLU A 339 -31.43 0.94 -18.48
C GLU A 339 -30.16 1.42 -19.21
N LEU A 340 -29.41 2.37 -18.65
CA LEU A 340 -28.21 2.92 -19.28
C LEU A 340 -26.95 2.30 -18.71
N PRO A 341 -25.99 1.88 -19.57
CA PRO A 341 -24.73 1.31 -19.10
C PRO A 341 -23.87 2.36 -18.39
N PHE A 342 -24.02 3.66 -18.69
CA PHE A 342 -23.37 4.75 -17.96
C PHE A 342 -24.07 6.10 -18.18
N GLU A 343 -23.87 7.05 -17.25
CA GLU A 343 -24.36 8.44 -17.34
C GLU A 343 -23.27 9.41 -16.86
N LEU A 344 -22.96 10.44 -17.66
CA LEU A 344 -21.97 11.46 -17.30
C LEU A 344 -22.50 12.31 -16.14
N ILE A 345 -21.63 12.62 -15.17
CA ILE A 345 -21.96 13.63 -14.17
C ILE A 345 -21.58 15.00 -14.76
N PRO A 346 -22.57 15.87 -15.08
CA PRO A 346 -22.30 17.12 -15.79
C PRO A 346 -21.41 18.06 -14.97
N ASP A 347 -20.65 18.89 -15.68
CA ASP A 347 -19.79 19.94 -15.11
C ASP A 347 -18.68 19.44 -14.16
N ILE A 348 -18.33 18.16 -14.25
CA ILE A 348 -17.20 17.55 -13.53
C ILE A 348 -16.23 16.95 -14.54
N ASN A 349 -15.04 17.52 -14.56
CA ASN A 349 -13.88 16.96 -15.25
C ASN A 349 -12.62 17.16 -14.41
N GLY A 350 -11.69 16.24 -14.54
CA GLY A 350 -10.40 16.31 -13.89
C GLY A 350 -9.72 14.96 -13.81
N ASN A 351 -8.40 15.02 -13.84
CA ASN A 351 -7.49 13.91 -13.54
C ASN A 351 -6.72 14.15 -12.24
N GLN A 352 -7.01 15.23 -11.51
CA GLN A 352 -6.41 15.60 -10.24
C GLN A 352 -7.52 16.00 -9.25
N ILE A 353 -8.19 15.01 -8.68
CA ILE A 353 -9.43 15.20 -7.91
C ILE A 353 -9.52 14.26 -6.71
N GLU A 354 -10.29 14.69 -5.70
CA GLU A 354 -10.78 13.88 -4.60
C GLU A 354 -12.29 13.71 -4.76
N ILE A 355 -12.78 12.49 -4.58
CA ILE A 355 -14.21 12.14 -4.62
C ILE A 355 -14.57 11.42 -3.32
N GLN A 356 -15.42 12.03 -2.51
CA GLN A 356 -16.07 11.39 -1.38
C GLN A 356 -17.48 10.99 -1.78
N ILE A 357 -17.79 9.70 -1.72
CA ILE A 357 -19.05 9.17 -2.24
C ILE A 357 -19.71 8.20 -1.25
N ASN A 358 -20.98 8.45 -0.95
CA ASN A 358 -21.81 7.61 -0.09
C ASN A 358 -22.84 6.86 -0.93
N TRP A 359 -22.65 5.55 -1.02
CA TRP A 359 -23.55 4.65 -1.72
C TRP A 359 -24.60 4.08 -0.80
N GLN A 360 -25.83 3.98 -1.31
CA GLN A 360 -26.90 3.15 -0.80
C GLN A 360 -27.31 2.14 -1.88
N PHE A 361 -27.35 0.86 -1.55
CA PHE A 361 -27.64 -0.17 -2.54
C PHE A 361 -28.26 -1.44 -1.93
N PRO A 362 -29.06 -2.19 -2.70
CA PRO A 362 -29.50 -3.53 -2.30
C PRO A 362 -28.36 -4.55 -2.45
N MET A 363 -28.31 -5.57 -1.61
CA MET A 363 -27.41 -6.71 -1.82
C MET A 363 -28.09 -7.71 -2.75
N LYS A 364 -27.55 -7.87 -3.97
CA LYS A 364 -28.06 -8.82 -4.98
C LYS A 364 -26.94 -9.61 -5.65
N GLN A 365 -27.31 -10.69 -6.30
CA GLN A 365 -26.39 -11.51 -7.08
C GLN A 365 -25.93 -10.75 -8.33
N ASN A 366 -24.62 -10.73 -8.57
CA ASN A 366 -23.97 -10.12 -9.76
C ASN A 366 -24.24 -8.62 -9.94
N LEU A 367 -24.48 -7.90 -8.84
CA LEU A 367 -24.52 -6.44 -8.86
C LEU A 367 -23.10 -5.91 -9.15
N ASP A 368 -23.00 -4.94 -10.04
CA ASP A 368 -21.74 -4.26 -10.35
C ASP A 368 -22.04 -2.82 -10.75
N PHE A 369 -21.57 -1.86 -9.95
CA PHE A 369 -21.87 -0.45 -10.12
C PHE A 369 -20.73 0.40 -9.60
N GLY A 370 -20.65 1.65 -10.03
CA GLY A 370 -19.65 2.57 -9.51
C GLY A 370 -19.42 3.77 -10.42
N LEU A 371 -18.16 4.20 -10.45
CA LEU A 371 -17.69 5.36 -11.20
C LEU A 371 -16.87 4.93 -12.42
N ILE A 372 -17.02 5.67 -13.51
CA ILE A 372 -16.09 5.69 -14.63
C ILE A 372 -15.28 6.98 -14.52
N VAL A 373 -13.97 6.86 -14.40
CA VAL A 373 -13.03 7.97 -14.24
C VAL A 373 -11.98 7.94 -15.35
N LEU A 374 -11.28 9.06 -15.54
CA LEU A 374 -10.21 9.21 -16.52
C LEU A 374 -10.65 8.71 -17.90
N SER A 375 -11.87 9.08 -18.31
CA SER A 375 -12.51 8.55 -19.50
C SER A 375 -12.63 9.58 -20.60
N THR A 376 -12.48 9.11 -21.84
CA THR A 376 -12.71 9.91 -23.04
C THR A 376 -14.20 10.14 -23.26
N PRO A 377 -14.62 11.20 -23.98
CA PRO A 377 -16.04 11.47 -24.22
C PRO A 377 -16.79 10.35 -24.96
N ASP A 378 -16.09 9.54 -25.76
CA ASP A 378 -16.64 8.36 -26.44
C ASP A 378 -16.62 7.09 -25.56
N GLY A 379 -16.01 7.16 -24.37
CA GLY A 379 -15.90 6.08 -23.40
C GLY A 379 -14.98 4.93 -23.81
N ILE A 380 -14.21 5.04 -24.91
CA ILE A 380 -13.31 3.98 -25.39
C ILE A 380 -12.18 3.75 -24.38
N GLN A 381 -11.49 4.82 -23.99
CA GLN A 381 -10.52 4.79 -22.91
C GLN A 381 -11.23 5.16 -21.62
N ARG A 382 -11.10 4.34 -20.59
CA ARG A 382 -11.73 4.55 -19.29
C ARG A 382 -11.13 3.67 -18.19
N THR A 383 -11.20 4.17 -16.97
CA THR A 383 -11.00 3.35 -15.78
C THR A 383 -12.32 3.23 -15.03
N SER A 384 -12.66 2.04 -14.53
CA SER A 384 -13.85 1.85 -13.69
C SER A 384 -13.45 1.60 -12.25
N ILE A 385 -14.01 2.38 -11.33
CA ILE A 385 -13.93 2.16 -9.89
C ILE A 385 -15.28 1.62 -9.45
N GLY A 386 -15.32 0.36 -9.03
CA GLY A 386 -16.58 -0.35 -8.87
C GLY A 386 -16.74 -1.06 -7.54
N ILE A 387 -17.99 -1.32 -7.21
CA ILE A 387 -18.44 -2.19 -6.13
C ILE A 387 -19.18 -3.35 -6.79
N ALA A 388 -18.73 -4.58 -6.52
CA ALA A 388 -19.35 -5.77 -7.03
C ALA A 388 -19.75 -6.74 -5.91
N SER A 389 -20.97 -7.27 -5.98
CA SER A 389 -21.39 -8.45 -5.23
C SER A 389 -21.52 -9.65 -6.18
N ARG A 390 -20.96 -10.80 -5.78
CA ARG A 390 -20.89 -12.02 -6.61
C ARG A 390 -21.89 -13.08 -6.13
N ASP A 391 -22.16 -14.10 -6.95
CA ASP A 391 -23.14 -15.18 -6.73
C ASP A 391 -23.25 -15.66 -5.28
N ASN A 392 -24.48 -15.68 -4.73
CA ASN A 392 -24.85 -16.14 -3.39
C ASN A 392 -23.70 -16.04 -2.37
N THR A 393 -23.28 -14.79 -2.13
CA THR A 393 -22.63 -14.30 -0.91
C THR A 393 -21.21 -14.78 -0.62
N THR A 394 -20.63 -15.69 -1.43
CA THR A 394 -19.19 -16.03 -1.38
C THR A 394 -18.63 -16.69 -2.64
N VAL A 395 -19.46 -17.15 -3.58
CA VAL A 395 -19.01 -17.99 -4.70
C VAL A 395 -18.85 -17.15 -5.98
N MET A 396 -17.80 -17.44 -6.75
CA MET A 396 -17.35 -16.63 -7.87
C MET A 396 -17.06 -17.54 -9.07
N THR A 397 -17.98 -17.55 -10.02
CA THR A 397 -17.86 -18.36 -11.25
C THR A 397 -16.91 -17.68 -12.26
N ASN A 398 -16.02 -18.44 -12.90
CA ASN A 398 -15.00 -17.97 -13.85
C ASN A 398 -13.88 -17.12 -13.22
N TRP A 399 -13.66 -17.30 -11.92
CA TRP A 399 -12.60 -16.63 -11.17
C TRP A 399 -11.73 -17.65 -10.47
N ASP A 400 -10.43 -17.41 -10.51
CA ASP A 400 -9.43 -18.06 -9.69
C ASP A 400 -9.04 -17.13 -8.53
N LEU A 401 -8.65 -17.73 -7.42
CA LEU A 401 -7.99 -17.07 -6.30
C LEU A 401 -6.57 -17.66 -6.23
N PRO A 402 -5.67 -17.33 -7.17
CA PRO A 402 -4.43 -18.06 -7.37
C PRO A 402 -3.54 -18.10 -6.14
N GLY A 403 -2.88 -19.25 -5.94
CA GLY A 403 -1.94 -19.47 -4.85
C GLY A 403 -2.60 -19.76 -3.51
N TRP A 404 -1.76 -19.84 -2.47
CA TRP A 404 -2.15 -20.06 -1.07
C TRP A 404 -2.86 -21.37 -0.77
N ASP A 405 -2.72 -22.32 -1.69
CA ASP A 405 -3.23 -23.67 -1.54
C ASP A 405 -2.42 -24.39 -0.46
N TYR A 406 -3.00 -24.53 0.73
CA TYR A 406 -2.37 -25.32 1.79
C TYR A 406 -2.88 -26.76 1.80
N PHE A 407 -4.00 -27.03 1.12
CA PHE A 407 -4.59 -28.35 1.03
C PHE A 407 -5.38 -28.51 -0.27
N SER A 408 -5.20 -29.65 -0.95
CA SER A 408 -5.98 -30.02 -2.13
C SER A 408 -6.93 -31.18 -1.81
N VAL A 409 -8.21 -31.03 -2.15
CA VAL A 409 -9.20 -32.11 -2.08
C VAL A 409 -9.42 -32.66 -3.49
N PRO A 410 -8.91 -33.87 -3.81
CA PRO A 410 -9.07 -34.46 -5.13
C PRO A 410 -10.46 -35.05 -5.33
N ASN A 411 -10.84 -35.26 -6.60
CA ASN A 411 -12.06 -35.98 -7.02
C ASN A 411 -13.38 -35.34 -6.58
N ILE A 412 -13.42 -34.02 -6.53
CA ILE A 412 -14.61 -33.26 -6.13
C ILE A 412 -15.56 -33.12 -7.33
N LEU A 413 -16.83 -33.51 -7.20
CA LEU A 413 -17.76 -33.51 -8.34
C LEU A 413 -18.32 -32.11 -8.63
N GLN A 414 -18.53 -31.30 -7.59
CA GLN A 414 -19.15 -29.98 -7.69
C GLN A 414 -18.44 -28.96 -6.80
N SER A 415 -18.48 -27.68 -7.20
CA SER A 415 -17.87 -26.58 -6.43
C SER A 415 -18.49 -26.42 -5.03
N SER A 416 -19.73 -26.87 -4.80
CA SER A 416 -20.34 -26.87 -3.47
C SER A 416 -19.58 -27.74 -2.47
N ASP A 417 -18.94 -28.82 -2.91
CA ASP A 417 -18.16 -29.68 -2.02
C ASP A 417 -16.89 -28.99 -1.54
N CYS A 418 -16.30 -28.12 -2.37
CA CYS A 418 -15.21 -27.22 -1.95
C CYS A 418 -15.64 -26.30 -0.81
N GLN A 419 -16.81 -25.68 -0.97
CA GLN A 419 -17.36 -24.79 0.04
C GLN A 419 -17.58 -25.53 1.36
N ILE A 420 -18.13 -26.75 1.31
CA ILE A 420 -18.33 -27.60 2.49
C ILE A 420 -17.00 -27.97 3.14
N ALA A 421 -15.98 -28.32 2.35
CA ALA A 421 -14.64 -28.63 2.86
C ALA A 421 -14.01 -27.42 3.55
N CYS A 422 -14.07 -26.24 2.91
CA CYS A 422 -13.56 -25.00 3.46
C CYS A 422 -14.29 -24.58 4.75
N ASN A 423 -15.62 -24.67 4.77
CA ASN A 423 -16.42 -24.29 5.94
C ASN A 423 -16.11 -25.17 7.17
N LYS A 424 -15.74 -26.44 6.96
CA LYS A 424 -15.35 -27.37 8.04
C LYS A 424 -13.93 -27.16 8.55
N ASP A 425 -13.04 -26.64 7.71
CA ASP A 425 -11.64 -26.42 8.06
C ASP A 425 -11.47 -25.05 8.73
N LYS A 426 -10.85 -25.02 9.93
CA LYS A 426 -10.64 -23.79 10.69
C LYS A 426 -9.66 -22.82 10.03
N LYS A 427 -8.67 -23.34 9.30
CA LYS A 427 -7.64 -22.54 8.61
C LYS A 427 -8.16 -21.98 7.30
N CYS A 428 -9.11 -22.65 6.66
CA CYS A 428 -9.61 -22.20 5.36
C CYS A 428 -10.27 -20.82 5.44
N GLN A 429 -9.89 -19.93 4.53
CA GLN A 429 -10.48 -18.61 4.33
C GLN A 429 -11.11 -18.48 2.95
N ALA A 430 -10.62 -19.24 1.96
CA ALA A 430 -11.16 -19.29 0.61
C ALA A 430 -10.86 -20.63 -0.06
N TRP A 431 -11.42 -20.86 -1.24
CA TRP A 431 -11.23 -22.08 -2.01
C TRP A 431 -11.33 -21.81 -3.51
N THR A 432 -10.68 -22.65 -4.31
CA THR A 432 -10.84 -22.69 -5.77
C THR A 432 -11.12 -24.11 -6.24
N PHE A 433 -12.17 -24.26 -7.02
CA PHE A 433 -12.54 -25.46 -7.75
C PHE A 433 -12.10 -25.32 -9.21
N VAL A 434 -11.19 -26.19 -9.67
CA VAL A 434 -10.71 -26.22 -11.05
C VAL A 434 -11.47 -27.28 -11.84
N LYS A 435 -12.17 -26.85 -12.89
CA LYS A 435 -12.90 -27.70 -13.84
C LYS A 435 -11.91 -28.34 -14.81
N ASP A 436 -11.30 -29.45 -14.43
CA ASP A 436 -10.44 -30.21 -15.34
C ASP A 436 -11.24 -31.36 -15.98
N ARG A 437 -11.22 -31.43 -17.33
CA ARG A 437 -11.91 -32.48 -18.11
C ARG A 437 -11.07 -33.75 -18.26
N GLN A 438 -9.78 -33.73 -17.91
CA GLN A 438 -8.83 -34.83 -18.17
C GLN A 438 -8.27 -35.47 -16.90
N ILE A 439 -8.14 -34.72 -15.81
CA ILE A 439 -7.68 -35.21 -14.50
C ILE A 439 -8.76 -34.78 -13.51
N ASN A 440 -9.17 -35.68 -12.62
CA ASN A 440 -10.32 -35.48 -11.74
C ASN A 440 -10.37 -34.06 -11.14
N ASN A 441 -11.52 -33.38 -11.28
CA ASN A 441 -11.82 -32.08 -10.71
C ASN A 441 -11.21 -31.91 -9.30
N ASN A 442 -10.38 -30.88 -9.13
CA ASN A 442 -9.66 -30.63 -7.89
C ASN A 442 -10.20 -29.39 -7.19
N CYS A 443 -10.27 -29.49 -5.87
CA CYS A 443 -10.50 -28.36 -5.00
C CYS A 443 -9.20 -27.96 -4.30
N PHE A 444 -8.95 -26.67 -4.17
CA PHE A 444 -7.83 -26.15 -3.42
C PHE A 444 -8.35 -25.23 -2.32
N LEU A 445 -8.03 -25.56 -1.06
CA LEU A 445 -8.36 -24.76 0.12
C LEU A 445 -7.22 -23.81 0.43
N LYS A 446 -7.58 -22.57 0.79
CA LYS A 446 -6.66 -21.44 0.89
C LYS A 446 -6.68 -20.84 2.28
N SER A 447 -5.51 -20.48 2.78
CA SER A 447 -5.34 -19.92 4.14
C SER A 447 -5.58 -18.42 4.21
N GLY A 448 -5.84 -17.77 3.08
CA GLY A 448 -6.22 -16.36 2.98
C GLY A 448 -7.21 -16.15 1.84
N VAL A 449 -7.51 -14.90 1.52
CA VAL A 449 -8.33 -14.52 0.36
C VAL A 449 -7.41 -13.81 -0.66
N PRO A 450 -6.81 -14.55 -1.61
CA PRO A 450 -5.91 -13.97 -2.62
C PRO A 450 -6.61 -12.91 -3.48
N LEU A 451 -5.81 -12.17 -4.25
CA LEU A 451 -6.33 -11.30 -5.29
C LEU A 451 -7.02 -12.13 -6.37
N LEU A 452 -8.16 -11.64 -6.85
CA LEU A 452 -8.93 -12.32 -7.90
C LEU A 452 -8.20 -12.27 -9.24
N ALA A 453 -8.21 -13.41 -9.95
CA ALA A 453 -7.74 -13.50 -11.33
C ALA A 453 -8.84 -14.11 -12.22
N SER A 454 -9.03 -13.56 -13.41
CA SER A 454 -10.04 -14.08 -14.33
C SER A 454 -9.63 -15.46 -14.88
N ASN A 455 -10.51 -16.46 -14.77
CA ASN A 455 -10.23 -17.81 -15.27
C ASN A 455 -11.52 -18.62 -15.46
N SER A 456 -11.95 -18.83 -16.71
CA SER A 456 -13.18 -19.57 -17.04
C SER A 456 -13.20 -21.04 -16.57
N ALA A 457 -12.02 -21.63 -16.34
CA ALA A 457 -11.90 -22.99 -15.84
C ALA A 457 -12.13 -23.08 -14.33
N CYS A 458 -12.19 -21.96 -13.60
CA CYS A 458 -12.28 -21.96 -12.15
C CYS A 458 -13.66 -21.52 -11.64
N ILE A 459 -14.04 -22.03 -10.48
CA ILE A 459 -15.06 -21.45 -9.59
C ILE A 459 -14.38 -21.29 -8.25
N SER A 460 -14.33 -20.09 -7.71
CA SER A 460 -13.74 -19.84 -6.40
C SER A 460 -14.80 -19.46 -5.39
N GLY A 461 -14.47 -19.48 -4.11
CA GLY A 461 -15.30 -18.87 -3.10
C GLY A 461 -14.55 -18.49 -1.85
N VAL A 462 -15.10 -17.53 -1.11
CA VAL A 462 -14.59 -17.13 0.21
C VAL A 462 -15.37 -17.89 1.29
N LYS A 463 -14.80 -18.08 2.48
CA LYS A 463 -15.52 -18.67 3.61
C LYS A 463 -16.41 -17.61 4.26
N GLN A 464 -17.67 -17.94 4.50
CA GLN A 464 -18.60 -17.06 5.21
C GLN A 464 -18.13 -16.83 6.66
N LYS A 465 -18.20 -15.59 7.15
CA LYS A 465 -18.02 -15.27 8.57
C LYS A 465 -19.30 -15.58 9.36
N GLU A 466 -19.16 -15.92 10.65
CA GLU A 466 -20.23 -16.47 11.51
C GLU A 466 -21.41 -15.48 11.79
N ASN A 467 -21.27 -14.19 11.44
CA ASN A 467 -22.21 -13.11 11.79
C ASN A 467 -23.16 -12.67 10.65
N ASN A 468 -23.43 -13.55 9.68
CA ASN A 468 -24.20 -13.25 8.45
C ASN A 468 -23.62 -12.13 7.56
N GLU A 469 -22.40 -11.64 7.82
CA GLU A 469 -21.75 -10.61 7.02
C GLU A 469 -21.73 -10.93 5.52
N GLN A 470 -21.86 -9.89 4.70
CA GLN A 470 -21.87 -9.99 3.25
C GLN A 470 -20.56 -9.44 2.72
N ILE A 471 -19.88 -10.20 1.85
CA ILE A 471 -18.67 -9.74 1.18
C ILE A 471 -19.03 -9.01 -0.12
N ILE A 472 -18.45 -7.83 -0.29
CA ILE A 472 -18.40 -7.10 -1.55
C ILE A 472 -16.95 -6.95 -2.00
N TRP A 473 -16.75 -6.61 -3.27
CA TRP A 473 -15.44 -6.34 -3.85
C TRP A 473 -15.41 -4.91 -4.36
N VAL A 474 -14.56 -4.09 -3.74
CA VAL A 474 -14.19 -2.78 -4.31
C VAL A 474 -13.05 -3.00 -5.29
N TYR A 475 -13.10 -2.38 -6.46
CA TYR A 475 -12.12 -2.66 -7.51
C TYR A 475 -11.73 -1.46 -8.35
N ILE A 476 -10.54 -1.55 -8.96
CA ILE A 476 -10.05 -0.65 -10.00
C ILE A 476 -9.86 -1.49 -11.27
N ASN A 477 -10.78 -1.35 -12.22
CA ASN A 477 -10.69 -1.99 -13.52
C ASN A 477 -10.01 -1.05 -14.51
N ARG A 478 -8.82 -1.48 -14.92
CA ARG A 478 -7.87 -0.73 -15.74
C ARG A 478 -7.61 -1.38 -17.10
N ALA A 479 -8.42 -2.38 -17.48
CA ALA A 479 -8.30 -3.07 -18.76
C ALA A 479 -8.53 -2.14 -19.96
N LEU A 480 -9.28 -1.05 -19.77
CA LEU A 480 -9.55 -0.03 -20.79
C LEU A 480 -8.88 1.31 -20.46
N SER A 481 -7.95 1.34 -19.49
CA SER A 481 -7.26 2.59 -19.12
C SER A 481 -6.35 3.10 -20.23
N GLN A 482 -5.98 2.24 -21.18
CA GLN A 482 -5.18 2.53 -22.37
C GLN A 482 -5.92 2.14 -23.64
N LYS A 483 -5.59 2.76 -24.78
CA LYS A 483 -6.18 2.40 -26.07
C LYS A 483 -5.76 1.01 -26.55
N ASN A 484 -4.51 0.64 -26.30
CA ASN A 484 -3.98 -0.63 -26.74
C ASN A 484 -4.48 -1.77 -25.83
N PRO A 485 -5.31 -2.71 -26.33
CA PRO A 485 -5.80 -3.82 -25.52
C PRO A 485 -4.70 -4.77 -25.05
N GLU A 486 -3.54 -4.80 -25.72
CA GLU A 486 -2.38 -5.59 -25.29
C GLU A 486 -1.64 -4.96 -24.09
N ALA A 487 -1.90 -3.69 -23.80
CA ALA A 487 -1.43 -3.01 -22.59
C ALA A 487 -2.45 -3.13 -21.44
N ALA A 488 -3.54 -3.89 -21.62
CA ALA A 488 -4.53 -4.10 -20.57
C ALA A 488 -3.88 -4.72 -19.33
N HIS A 489 -4.05 -4.05 -18.21
CA HIS A 489 -3.63 -4.58 -16.93
C HIS A 489 -4.80 -5.27 -16.22
N GLU A 490 -4.50 -6.35 -15.49
CA GLU A 490 -5.48 -7.05 -14.66
C GLU A 490 -6.12 -6.08 -13.65
N PRO A 491 -7.43 -6.17 -13.40
CA PRO A 491 -8.10 -5.38 -12.39
C PRO A 491 -7.52 -5.63 -10.99
N LEU A 492 -7.59 -4.60 -10.14
CA LEU A 492 -7.21 -4.69 -8.74
C LEU A 492 -8.47 -4.78 -7.88
N HIS A 493 -8.43 -5.56 -6.80
CA HIS A 493 -9.60 -5.87 -5.99
C HIS A 493 -9.29 -5.85 -4.49
N ALA A 494 -10.18 -5.25 -3.70
CA ALA A 494 -10.18 -5.30 -2.25
C ALA A 494 -11.49 -5.96 -1.76
N PRO A 495 -11.43 -7.08 -1.03
CA PRO A 495 -12.61 -7.64 -0.37
C PRO A 495 -12.99 -6.78 0.83
N LEU A 496 -14.29 -6.52 0.99
CA LEU A 496 -14.82 -5.81 2.15
C LEU A 496 -16.04 -6.55 2.71
N TRP A 497 -16.00 -6.84 4.01
CA TRP A 497 -17.12 -7.42 4.74
C TRP A 497 -18.03 -6.31 5.26
N LEU A 498 -19.30 -6.37 4.91
CA LEU A 498 -20.35 -5.48 5.40
C LEU A 498 -21.23 -6.22 6.41
N GLU A 499 -21.51 -5.56 7.54
CA GLU A 499 -22.45 -6.06 8.53
C GLU A 499 -23.87 -6.15 7.94
N THR A 500 -24.68 -7.05 8.51
CA THR A 500 -26.07 -7.29 8.08
C THR A 500 -27.08 -6.29 8.62
N THR A 501 -26.63 -5.29 9.36
CA THR A 501 -27.40 -4.13 9.83
C THR A 501 -27.78 -3.23 8.66
N SER A 502 -28.55 -3.78 7.72
CA SER A 502 -29.19 -3.05 6.64
C SER A 502 -30.40 -2.29 7.21
N ILE A 503 -30.55 -1.03 6.79
CA ILE A 503 -31.78 -0.29 7.06
C ILE A 503 -32.70 -0.57 5.86
N ASN A 504 -33.83 -1.25 6.09
CA ASN A 504 -34.78 -1.62 5.03
C ASN A 504 -34.16 -2.44 3.86
N ASN A 505 -33.26 -3.40 4.14
CA ASN A 505 -32.53 -4.18 3.12
C ASN A 505 -31.67 -3.30 2.19
N GLN A 506 -31.14 -2.20 2.68
CA GLN A 506 -30.16 -1.36 1.99
C GLN A 506 -28.85 -1.32 2.78
N TRP A 507 -27.75 -1.45 2.05
CA TRP A 507 -26.39 -1.35 2.55
C TRP A 507 -25.83 0.02 2.22
N PHE A 508 -24.92 0.48 3.08
CA PHE A 508 -24.26 1.76 2.94
C PHE A 508 -22.75 1.55 2.85
N LEU A 509 -22.12 2.27 1.94
CA LEU A 509 -20.67 2.31 1.83
C LEU A 509 -20.21 3.70 1.46
N GLU A 510 -19.35 4.27 2.30
CA GLU A 510 -18.64 5.50 1.99
C GLU A 510 -17.25 5.15 1.46
N LEU A 511 -16.86 5.79 0.35
CA LEU A 511 -15.52 5.69 -0.23
C LEU A 511 -14.92 7.09 -0.34
N ASP A 512 -13.62 7.18 -0.09
CA ASP A 512 -12.80 8.35 -0.35
C ASP A 512 -11.77 7.99 -1.43
N ILE A 513 -11.86 8.65 -2.58
CA ILE A 513 -11.15 8.28 -3.81
C ILE A 513 -10.28 9.46 -4.23
N PHE A 514 -8.97 9.23 -4.29
CA PHE A 514 -7.97 10.18 -4.75
C PHE A 514 -7.51 9.79 -6.15
N ILE A 515 -7.56 10.73 -7.09
CA ILE A 515 -7.09 10.55 -8.46
C ILE A 515 -6.00 11.59 -8.73
N ASP A 516 -4.80 11.11 -9.05
CA ASP A 516 -3.64 11.94 -9.39
C ASP A 516 -2.99 11.45 -10.68
N HIS A 517 -3.55 11.87 -11.81
CA HIS A 517 -3.13 11.52 -13.16
C HIS A 517 -3.13 10.01 -13.41
N SER A 518 -1.99 9.34 -13.15
CA SER A 518 -1.80 7.89 -13.34
C SER A 518 -2.02 7.06 -12.07
N VAL A 519 -2.54 7.67 -11.01
CA VAL A 519 -2.70 7.05 -9.68
C VAL A 519 -4.13 7.17 -9.21
N ILE A 520 -4.64 6.08 -8.64
CA ILE A 520 -5.93 6.03 -7.94
C ILE A 520 -5.69 5.38 -6.58
N GLU A 521 -6.03 6.07 -5.50
CA GLU A 521 -6.05 5.50 -4.14
C GLU A 521 -7.48 5.55 -3.58
N ILE A 522 -7.99 4.41 -3.13
CA ILE A 522 -9.35 4.27 -2.58
C ILE A 522 -9.27 3.85 -1.13
N PHE A 523 -10.03 4.54 -0.28
CA PHE A 523 -10.14 4.28 1.14
C PHE A 523 -11.59 4.16 1.55
N GLU A 524 -11.81 3.47 2.66
CA GLU A 524 -13.05 3.60 3.42
C GLU A 524 -12.82 4.56 4.61
N PRO A 525 -13.27 5.82 4.54
CA PRO A 525 -12.80 6.87 5.44
C PRO A 525 -13.24 6.69 6.90
N GLN A 526 -14.40 6.08 7.14
CA GLN A 526 -14.94 5.89 8.49
C GLN A 526 -14.36 4.66 9.18
N GLY A 527 -14.52 3.48 8.56
CA GLY A 527 -14.08 2.22 9.13
C GLY A 527 -12.59 1.96 8.97
N GLY A 528 -11.95 2.55 7.97
CA GLY A 528 -10.55 2.31 7.61
C GLY A 528 -10.25 0.85 7.28
N ARG A 529 -11.26 0.07 6.85
CA ARG A 529 -11.17 -1.39 6.76
C ARG A 529 -10.29 -1.88 5.61
N PHE A 530 -10.08 -1.05 4.59
CA PHE A 530 -9.21 -1.37 3.46
C PHE A 530 -8.59 -0.11 2.85
N ALA A 531 -7.52 -0.32 2.10
CA ALA A 531 -6.98 0.61 1.12
C ALA A 531 -6.71 -0.12 -0.19
N LEU A 532 -6.86 0.57 -1.32
CA LEU A 532 -6.62 0.02 -2.65
C LEU A 532 -5.91 1.04 -3.54
N THR A 533 -4.63 0.82 -3.79
CA THR A 533 -3.78 1.68 -4.64
C THR A 533 -3.63 1.09 -6.04
N GLY A 534 -3.91 1.87 -7.08
CA GLY A 534 -3.85 1.43 -8.46
C GLY A 534 -3.07 2.38 -9.38
N ARG A 535 -2.45 1.78 -10.39
CA ARG A 535 -1.85 2.49 -11.53
C ARG A 535 -2.68 2.34 -12.78
N VAL A 536 -2.84 3.45 -13.48
CA VAL A 536 -3.58 3.59 -14.73
C VAL A 536 -2.83 4.52 -15.67
N TYR A 537 -2.91 4.30 -16.98
CA TYR A 537 -2.09 5.04 -17.95
C TYR A 537 -2.94 5.67 -19.05
N PRO A 538 -3.83 6.63 -18.72
CA PRO A 538 -4.62 7.29 -19.75
C PRO A 538 -3.73 7.99 -20.79
N GLU A 539 -3.93 7.68 -22.07
CA GLU A 539 -3.09 8.18 -23.18
C GLU A 539 -3.64 9.47 -23.80
N GLU A 540 -4.96 9.71 -23.71
CA GLU A 540 -5.59 10.92 -24.24
C GLU A 540 -5.71 12.05 -23.21
N GLU A 541 -5.31 13.27 -23.59
CA GLU A 541 -5.42 14.46 -22.73
C GLU A 541 -6.86 14.80 -22.32
N ASN A 542 -7.85 14.40 -23.13
CA ASN A 542 -9.27 14.61 -22.85
C ASN A 542 -9.91 13.44 -22.06
N ALA A 543 -9.10 12.49 -21.58
CA ALA A 543 -9.57 11.39 -20.74
C ALA A 543 -9.72 11.86 -19.28
N ASN A 544 -10.67 12.77 -19.06
CA ASN A 544 -10.85 13.46 -17.78
C ASN A 544 -12.32 13.54 -17.35
N ASN A 545 -13.20 12.77 -17.98
CA ASN A 545 -14.62 12.75 -17.62
C ASN A 545 -14.89 11.85 -16.41
N LEU A 546 -15.98 12.18 -15.71
CA LEU A 546 -16.56 11.37 -14.64
C LEU A 546 -17.97 10.92 -15.05
N ALA A 547 -18.24 9.63 -14.89
CA ALA A 547 -19.56 9.05 -15.13
C ALA A 547 -19.90 8.06 -14.01
N VAL A 548 -21.19 7.71 -13.89
CA VAL A 548 -21.67 6.58 -13.10
C VAL A 548 -22.04 5.43 -14.03
N TYR A 549 -21.95 4.19 -13.56
CA TYR A 549 -22.37 3.02 -14.33
C TYR A 549 -23.08 1.99 -13.44
N VAL A 550 -23.98 1.22 -14.05
CA VAL A 550 -24.60 0.04 -13.45
C VAL A 550 -24.64 -1.09 -14.47
N ASN A 551 -24.12 -2.24 -14.08
CA ASN A 551 -24.27 -3.50 -14.77
C ASN A 551 -25.20 -4.40 -13.94
N ASN A 552 -26.12 -5.10 -14.60
CA ASN A 552 -27.13 -5.96 -13.97
C ASN A 552 -27.98 -5.23 -12.92
N ALA A 553 -28.57 -4.11 -13.31
CA ALA A 553 -29.42 -3.31 -12.43
C ALA A 553 -30.55 -4.13 -11.81
N PRO A 554 -30.92 -3.90 -10.54
CA PRO A 554 -32.07 -4.56 -9.91
C PRO A 554 -33.39 -4.22 -10.64
N ASN A 555 -34.35 -5.15 -10.61
CA ASN A 555 -35.72 -4.87 -11.08
C ASN A 555 -36.34 -3.66 -10.34
N ASN A 556 -37.25 -2.95 -11.02
CA ASN A 556 -37.87 -1.63 -10.79
C ASN A 556 -38.22 -1.11 -9.37
N ASP A 557 -37.99 -1.85 -8.28
CA ASP A 557 -38.29 -1.40 -6.90
C ASP A 557 -37.05 -1.32 -5.97
N GLU A 558 -35.84 -1.59 -6.46
CA GLU A 558 -34.60 -1.53 -5.66
C GLU A 558 -33.50 -0.70 -6.35
N ASN A 559 -33.43 0.58 -6.03
CA ASN A 559 -32.48 1.50 -6.67
C ASN A 559 -31.08 1.44 -6.04
N ILE A 560 -30.05 1.63 -6.86
CA ILE A 560 -28.72 2.05 -6.39
C ILE A 560 -28.75 3.57 -6.34
N ILE A 561 -28.39 4.12 -5.19
CA ILE A 561 -28.48 5.55 -4.91
C ILE A 561 -27.10 6.04 -4.46
N ILE A 562 -26.67 7.16 -5.01
CA ILE A 562 -25.61 7.97 -4.41
C ILE A 562 -26.32 8.95 -3.48
N ASN A 563 -26.24 8.69 -2.18
CA ASN A 563 -26.84 9.57 -1.17
C ASN A 563 -26.18 10.95 -1.23
N THR A 564 -24.85 10.95 -1.26
CA THR A 564 -24.02 12.15 -1.39
C THR A 564 -22.80 11.83 -2.24
N ILE A 565 -22.39 12.77 -3.09
CA ILE A 565 -21.09 12.76 -3.75
C ILE A 565 -20.51 14.17 -3.72
N ASP A 566 -19.35 14.29 -3.10
CA ASP A 566 -18.58 15.51 -2.98
C ASP A 566 -17.27 15.39 -3.76
N ILE A 567 -16.97 16.39 -4.57
CA ILE A 567 -15.85 16.35 -5.51
C ILE A 567 -15.07 17.66 -5.41
N TRP A 568 -13.77 17.55 -5.23
CA TRP A 568 -12.83 18.67 -5.22
C TRP A 568 -11.74 18.43 -6.26
N LYS A 569 -11.38 19.47 -7.01
CA LYS A 569 -10.05 19.54 -7.63
C LYS A 569 -9.03 19.73 -6.53
N LEU A 570 -7.91 19.01 -6.63
CA LEU A 570 -6.80 19.15 -5.71
C LEU A 570 -5.74 20.05 -6.33
N ASN A 571 -5.07 20.87 -5.54
CA ASN A 571 -3.94 21.68 -5.98
C ASN A 571 -2.66 20.82 -6.10
N SER A 572 -1.78 21.17 -7.04
CA SER A 572 -0.46 20.54 -7.18
C SER A 572 0.51 21.08 -6.12
N ILE A 573 1.55 20.29 -5.75
CA ILE A 573 2.51 20.61 -4.68
C ILE A 573 3.89 21.07 -5.17
#